data_AF-A0A4R6PNA6-F1
#
_entry.id   AF-A0A4R6PNA6-F1
#
_cell.length_a   1.000
_cell.length_b   1.000
_cell.length_c   1.000
_cell.angle_alpha   90.00
_cell.angle_beta   90.00
_cell.angle_gamma   90.00
#
_symmetry.space_group_name_H-M   'P 1'
#
loop_
_entity.id
_entity.type
_entity.pdbx_description
1 polymer ?
#
loop_
_entity_poly.entity_id
_entity_poly.type
_entity_poly.pdbx_seq_one_letter_code
_entity_poly.pdbx_strand_id
1 'polypeptide(L)' 'MQVAYVDPGKTLRLVGGLGPLQSLGMTGTMTISFSDGKVKLDYIVGGYPTTDFTQLAPIVDSVLQQQLASFAAF' A
#
# COMPACT_ATOMS: atom_id res chain seq x y z
N MET A 1 -5.91 8.01 -4.84
CA MET A 1 -6.27 6.91 -3.90
C MET A 1 -7.75 6.99 -3.63
N GLN A 2 -8.44 5.87 -3.71
CA GLN A 2 -9.88 5.78 -3.49
C GLN A 2 -10.18 4.61 -2.54
N VAL A 3 -11.17 4.79 -1.66
CA VAL A 3 -11.69 3.70 -0.83
C VAL A 3 -12.53 2.78 -1.70
N ALA A 4 -12.15 1.50 -1.74
CA ALA A 4 -12.85 0.48 -2.50
C ALA A 4 -13.72 -0.43 -1.62
N TYR A 5 -13.35 -0.62 -0.35
CA TYR A 5 -14.09 -1.46 0.58
C TYR A 5 -13.81 -1.08 2.03
N VAL A 6 -14.83 -1.16 2.89
CA VAL A 6 -14.73 -0.91 4.33
C VAL A 6 -15.50 -2.00 5.08
N ASP A 7 -14.80 -2.73 5.96
CA ASP A 7 -15.36 -3.58 7.01
C ASP A 7 -14.88 -3.05 8.37
N PRO A 8 -15.74 -2.32 9.11
CA PRO A 8 -15.35 -1.65 10.34
C PRO A 8 -14.68 -2.57 11.35
N GLY A 9 -13.50 -2.18 11.82
CA GLY A 9 -12.72 -2.92 12.82
C GLY A 9 -12.01 -4.18 12.28
N LYS A 10 -12.15 -4.50 10.98
CA LYS A 10 -11.55 -5.70 10.39
C LYS A 10 -10.67 -5.41 9.19
N THR A 11 -11.18 -4.70 8.18
CA THR A 11 -10.46 -4.53 6.92
C THR A 11 -10.84 -3.24 6.20
N LEU A 12 -9.83 -2.56 5.66
CA LEU A 12 -9.99 -1.41 4.76
C LEU A 12 -9.23 -1.71 3.46
N ARG A 13 -9.88 -1.52 2.31
CA ARG A 13 -9.23 -1.64 1.00
C ARG A 13 -9.21 -0.31 0.27
N LEU A 14 -8.04 0.05 -0.22
CA LEU A 14 -7.80 1.26 -0.99
C LEU A 14 -7.23 0.87 -2.36
N VAL A 15 -7.62 1.59 -3.40
CA VAL A 15 -7.11 1.41 -4.77
C VAL A 15 -6.45 2.70 -5.26
N GLY A 16 -5.31 2.54 -5.91
CA GLY A 16 -4.53 3.62 -6.52
C GLY A 16 -3.04 3.35 -6.47
N GLY A 17 -2.28 4.00 -7.35
CA GLY A 17 -0.82 4.01 -7.28
C GLY A 17 -0.33 4.97 -6.20
N LEU A 18 0.75 4.63 -5.50
CA LEU A 18 1.42 5.53 -4.56
C LEU A 18 2.56 6.28 -5.26
N GLY A 19 2.60 7.60 -5.10
CA GLY A 19 3.71 8.44 -5.56
C GLY A 19 4.09 8.20 -7.03
N PRO A 20 5.37 7.90 -7.34
CA PRO A 20 5.85 7.69 -8.72
C PRO A 20 5.17 6.55 -9.49
N LEU A 21 4.52 5.61 -8.78
CA LEU A 21 3.83 4.49 -9.43
C LEU A 21 2.67 4.98 -10.32
N GLN A 22 2.05 6.10 -9.97
CA GLN A 22 0.97 6.69 -10.77
C GLN A 22 1.47 7.13 -12.16
N SER A 23 2.64 7.79 -12.22
CA SER A 23 3.23 8.24 -13.49
C SER A 23 3.76 7.09 -14.35
N LEU A 24 4.04 5.94 -13.75
CA LEU A 24 4.50 4.72 -14.45
C LEU A 24 3.34 3.87 -14.99
N GLY A 25 2.10 4.36 -14.93
CA GLY A 25 0.91 3.63 -15.38
C GLY A 25 0.58 2.43 -14.51
N MET A 26 1.02 2.45 -13.25
CA MET A 26 0.85 1.33 -12.33
C MET A 26 -0.32 1.59 -11.37
N THR A 27 -1.05 0.53 -11.08
CA THR A 27 -2.18 0.57 -10.15
C THR A 27 -1.94 -0.39 -9.00
N GLY A 28 -2.15 0.10 -7.78
CA GLY A 28 -2.01 -0.68 -6.57
C GLY A 28 -3.34 -0.94 -5.88
N THR A 29 -3.42 -2.06 -5.17
CA THR A 29 -4.45 -2.36 -4.18
C THR A 29 -3.80 -2.51 -2.83
N MET A 30 -4.17 -1.65 -1.89
CA MET A 30 -3.73 -1.69 -0.50
C MET A 30 -4.83 -2.32 0.35
N THR A 31 -4.49 -3.35 1.11
CA THR A 31 -5.38 -3.98 2.09
C THR A 31 -4.78 -3.77 3.47
N ILE A 32 -5.53 -3.10 4.34
CA ILE A 32 -5.19 -2.91 5.75
C ILE A 32 -6.11 -3.82 6.55
N SER A 33 -5.51 -4.69 7.36
CA SER A 33 -6.23 -5.63 8.22
C SER A 33 -5.94 -5.33 9.69
N PHE A 34 -6.98 -5.37 10.52
CA PHE A 34 -6.93 -5.08 11.95
C PHE A 34 -7.20 -6.35 12.75
N SER A 35 -6.34 -6.65 13.73
CA SER A 35 -6.51 -7.81 14.61
C SER A 35 -5.83 -7.56 15.96
N ASP A 36 -6.59 -7.57 17.06
CA ASP A 36 -6.07 -7.55 18.45
C ASP A 36 -4.88 -6.60 18.68
N GLY A 37 -5.06 -5.31 18.37
CA GLY A 37 -4.02 -4.28 18.54
C GLY A 37 -2.87 -4.32 17.51
N LYS A 38 -2.95 -5.20 16.51
CA LYS A 38 -2.02 -5.26 15.38
C LYS A 38 -2.67 -4.74 14.11
N VAL A 39 -1.86 -4.11 13.29
CA VAL A 39 -2.21 -3.65 11.95
C VAL A 39 -1.31 -4.36 10.95
N LYS A 40 -1.90 -5.00 9.94
CA LYS A 40 -1.17 -5.57 8.80
C LYS A 40 -1.52 -4.77 7.55
N LEU A 41 -0.51 -4.39 6.78
CA LEU A 41 -0.66 -3.69 5.52
C LEU A 41 -0.05 -4.56 4.40
N ASP A 42 -0.88 -4.91 3.42
CA ASP A 42 -0.45 -5.59 2.20
C ASP A 42 -0.71 -4.64 1.01
N TYR A 43 0.31 -4.41 0.18
CA TYR A 43 0.19 -3.55 -1.00
C TYR A 43 0.64 -4.30 -2.26
N ILE A 44 -0.34 -4.64 -3.10
CA ILE A 44 -0.11 -5.37 -4.35
C ILE A 44 -0.18 -4.38 -5.50
N VAL A 45 0.85 -4.33 -6.33
CA VAL A 45 0.95 -3.40 -7.45
C VAL A 45 1.09 -4.18 -8.75
N GLY A 46 0.33 -3.78 -9.76
CA GLY A 46 0.40 -4.30 -11.12
C GLY A 46 0.41 -3.19 -12.16
N GLY A 47 0.88 -3.52 -13.37
CA GLY A 47 0.95 -2.60 -14.50
C GLY A 47 2.05 -2.99 -15.48
N TYR A 48 2.27 -2.14 -16.48
CA TYR A 48 3.30 -2.32 -17.52
C TYR A 48 4.24 -1.11 -17.55
N PRO A 49 5.08 -0.91 -16.52
CA PRO A 49 6.02 0.19 -16.50
C PRO A 49 7.09 0.03 -17.59
N THR A 50 7.66 1.15 -18.05
CA THR A 50 8.81 1.15 -18.96
C THR A 50 10.14 0.87 -18.23
N THR A 51 10.10 0.73 -16.91
CA THR A 51 11.24 0.52 -15.99
C THR A 51 11.11 -0.81 -15.25
N ASP A 52 12.24 -1.34 -14.77
CA ASP A 52 12.28 -2.61 -14.03
C ASP A 52 11.53 -2.51 -12.69
N PHE A 53 10.44 -3.29 -12.59
CA PHE A 53 9.56 -3.33 -11.43
C PHE A 53 10.24 -3.86 -10.16
N THR A 54 11.22 -4.75 -10.32
CA THR A 54 11.83 -5.46 -9.17
C THR A 54 12.65 -4.52 -8.28
N GLN A 55 13.09 -3.38 -8.81
CA GLN A 55 13.85 -2.36 -8.07
C GLN A 55 12.94 -1.40 -7.31
N LEU A 56 11.69 -1.24 -7.73
CA LEU A 56 10.74 -0.32 -7.10
C LEU A 56 10.06 -0.94 -5.86
N ALA A 57 9.84 -2.25 -5.87
CA ALA A 57 9.16 -2.94 -4.77
C ALA A 57 9.83 -2.72 -3.40
N PRO A 58 11.16 -2.86 -3.23
CA PRO A 58 11.82 -2.62 -1.95
C PRO A 58 11.74 -1.17 -1.48
N ILE A 59 11.74 -0.21 -2.41
CA ILE A 59 11.67 1.22 -2.09
C ILE A 59 10.27 1.55 -1.54
N VAL A 60 9.22 1.05 -2.21
CA VAL A 60 7.84 1.24 -1.79
C VAL A 60 7.59 0.59 -0.43
N ASP A 61 8.14 -0.61 -0.23
CA ASP A 61 8.05 -1.33 1.05
C ASP A 61 8.67 -0.53 2.19
N SER A 62 9.87 0.04 2.00
CA SER A 62 10.54 0.90 3.00
C SER A 62 9.71 2.13 3.39
N VAL A 63 9.07 2.78 2.42
CA VAL A 63 8.19 3.94 2.69
C VAL A 63 6.97 3.54 3.50
N LEU A 64 6.32 2.41 3.16
CA LEU A 64 5.17 1.91 3.88
C LEU A 64 5.54 1.45 5.30
N GLN A 65 6.70 0.81 5.46
CA GLN A 65 7.24 0.43 6.76
C GLN A 65 7.47 1.67 7.64
N GLN A 66 8.08 2.72 7.10
CA GLN A 66 8.28 3.98 7.83
C GLN A 66 6.95 4.59 8.28
N GLN A 67 5.94 4.63 7.40
CA GLN A 67 4.61 5.16 7.72
C GLN A 67 3.93 4.36 8.83
N LEU A 68 4.01 3.02 8.77
CA LEU A 68 3.41 2.15 9.79
C LEU A 68 4.13 2.29 11.14
N ALA A 69 5.47 2.42 11.13
CA ALA A 69 6.27 2.65 12.32
C ALA A 69 5.95 4.01 12.97
N SER A 70 5.82 5.08 12.16
CA SER A 70 5.40 6.39 12.65
C SER A 70 3.99 6.36 13.24
N PHE A 71 3.06 5.63 12.62
CA PHE A 71 1.72 5.45 13.16
C PHE A 71 1.71 4.70 14.50
N ALA A 72 2.51 3.64 14.63
CA ALA A 72 2.61 2.87 15.87
C ALA A 72 3.27 3.62 17.04
N ALA A 73 4.03 4.67 16.75
CA ALA A 73 4.70 5.50 17.75
C ALA A 73 3.82 6.64 18.31
N PHE A 74 2.66 6.89 17.69
CA PHE A 74 1.70 7.91 18.10
C PHE A 74 0.63 7.31 19.03
#